data_AF-A0A842IPM0-F1
#
_entry.id   AF-A0A842IPM0-F1
#
_cell.length_a   1.000
_cell.length_b   1.000
_cell.length_c   1.000
_cell.angle_alpha   90.00
_cell.angle_beta   90.00
_cell.angle_gamma   90.00
#
_symmetry.space_group_name_H-M   'P 1'
#
loop_
_entity.id
_entity.type
_entity.pdbx_description
1 polymer ?
#
loop_
_entity_poly.entity_id
_entity_poly.type
_entity_poly.pdbx_seq_one_letter_code
_entity_poly.pdbx_strand_id
1 'polypeptide(L)'
;MKFLKHTIYVLAFSTCLTSCFGDQKTIIGEDFGDTSFVNENYKGNKKDFSELPKDLCQFLDEASILKGYDNATSVSFNGKNSFGNKNCQFNVVFFNDQSQYIMGSIFINENTNSANWEESWEMKKKRFKSVQYVKNLGMAAIWNGKQRKLEIKMKGYDAMITVPPKMSGKNQIDNNTDVKDIAIAIAKSTNLF
;
A
#
# COMPACT_ATOMS: atom_id res chain seq x y z
N MET A 1 31.70 36.28 22.70
CA MET A 1 30.49 35.46 22.99
C MET A 1 29.29 35.71 22.07
N LYS A 2 29.04 36.92 21.53
CA LYS A 2 27.86 37.17 20.64
C LYS A 2 27.90 36.42 19.29
N PHE A 3 29.08 36.26 18.69
CA PHE A 3 29.28 35.52 17.44
C PHE A 3 29.03 34.01 17.55
N LEU A 4 29.38 33.40 18.69
CA LEU A 4 29.16 31.97 18.94
C LEU A 4 27.65 31.63 18.99
N LYS A 5 26.84 32.53 19.58
CA LYS A 5 25.37 32.38 19.62
C LYS A 5 24.76 32.43 18.23
N HIS A 6 25.19 33.36 17.36
CA HIS A 6 24.68 33.47 15.98
C HIS A 6 25.01 32.23 15.14
N THR A 7 26.20 31.67 15.31
CA THR A 7 26.64 30.47 14.57
C THR A 7 25.78 29.25 14.94
N ILE A 8 25.44 29.09 16.22
CA ILE A 8 24.55 28.02 16.70
C ILE A 8 23.13 28.16 16.14
N TYR A 9 22.58 29.39 16.07
CA TYR A 9 21.26 29.61 15.48
C TYR A 9 21.20 29.31 13.98
N VAL A 10 22.25 29.65 13.22
CA VAL A 10 22.33 29.34 11.78
C VAL A 10 22.46 27.83 11.54
N LEU A 11 23.25 27.12 12.36
CA LEU A 11 23.40 25.67 12.26
C LEU A 11 22.10 24.92 12.64
N ALA A 12 21.41 25.38 13.69
CA ALA A 12 20.12 24.85 14.11
C ALA A 12 19.02 25.11 13.06
N PHE A 13 19.02 26.28 12.42
CA PHE A 13 18.08 26.59 11.35
C PHE A 13 18.35 25.77 10.07
N SER A 14 19.63 25.56 9.73
CA SER A 14 20.02 24.76 8.57
C SER A 14 19.69 23.27 8.74
N THR A 15 19.84 22.72 9.95
CA THR A 15 19.44 21.33 10.25
C THR A 15 17.92 21.15 10.23
N CYS A 16 17.14 22.14 10.64
CA CYS A 16 15.68 22.14 10.53
C CYS A 16 15.16 22.14 9.08
N LEU A 17 15.94 22.59 8.09
CA LEU A 17 15.53 22.58 6.68
C LEU A 17 15.73 21.21 6.00
N THR A 18 16.55 20.33 6.59
CA THR A 18 16.80 18.98 6.04
C THR A 18 15.78 17.93 6.50
N SER A 19 14.94 18.23 7.49
CA SER A 19 13.92 17.28 7.96
C SER A 19 12.68 17.19 7.05
N CYS A 20 12.63 17.98 5.97
CA CYS A 20 11.54 17.99 4.98
C CYS A 20 11.86 17.18 3.71
N PHE A 21 12.78 16.20 3.74
CA PHE A 21 12.96 15.32 2.59
C PHE A 21 11.75 14.38 2.43
N GLY A 22 10.83 14.80 1.57
CA GLY A 22 9.68 14.00 1.15
C GLY A 22 10.08 12.68 0.49
N ASP A 23 9.07 11.81 0.35
CA ASP A 23 9.21 10.49 -0.29
C ASP A 23 9.35 10.57 -1.81
N GLN A 24 8.99 11.72 -2.40
CA GLN A 24 9.15 11.97 -3.82
C GLN A 24 10.62 12.20 -4.18
N LYS A 25 11.01 11.72 -5.37
CA LYS A 25 12.29 11.95 -6.04
C LYS A 25 12.02 12.58 -7.40
N THR A 26 12.85 13.55 -7.80
CA THR A 26 12.87 14.07 -9.17
C THR A 26 13.32 12.99 -10.16
N ILE A 27 12.61 12.86 -11.27
CA ILE A 27 12.84 11.85 -12.32
C ILE A 27 13.18 12.45 -13.69
N ILE A 28 13.59 13.73 -13.73
CA ILE A 28 13.98 14.41 -14.99
C ILE A 28 15.27 13.78 -15.52
N GLY A 29 15.24 13.31 -16.77
CA GLY A 29 16.41 12.73 -17.46
C GLY A 29 16.69 11.25 -17.13
N GLU A 30 15.78 10.57 -16.44
CA GLU A 30 15.86 9.12 -16.22
C GLU A 30 15.28 8.37 -17.45
N ASP A 31 15.85 7.22 -17.79
CA ASP A 31 15.30 6.30 -18.80
C ASP A 31 14.06 5.57 -18.24
N PHE A 32 13.11 5.14 -19.06
CA PHE A 32 11.87 4.47 -18.63
C PHE A 32 11.57 3.18 -19.43
N GLY A 33 12.61 2.38 -19.69
CA GLY A 33 12.52 1.10 -20.42
C GLY A 33 12.74 -0.17 -19.60
N ASP A 34 12.88 -0.10 -18.27
CA ASP A 34 13.10 -1.30 -17.45
C ASP A 34 11.77 -2.04 -17.21
N THR A 35 11.61 -3.17 -17.89
CA THR A 35 10.43 -4.04 -17.77
C THR A 35 10.68 -5.29 -16.92
N SER A 36 11.81 -5.37 -16.21
CA SER A 36 12.18 -6.55 -15.40
C SER A 36 11.21 -6.87 -14.25
N PHE A 37 10.31 -5.92 -13.92
CA PHE A 37 9.26 -6.10 -12.92
C PHE A 37 8.01 -6.83 -13.44
N VAL A 38 7.91 -7.04 -14.75
CA VAL A 38 6.79 -7.75 -15.38
C VAL A 38 6.85 -9.22 -14.96
N ASN A 39 5.72 -9.74 -14.48
CA ASN A 39 5.60 -11.11 -14.02
C ASN A 39 5.27 -12.05 -15.19
N GLU A 40 6.30 -12.70 -15.73
CA GLU A 40 6.16 -13.68 -16.82
C GLU A 40 5.33 -14.92 -16.43
N ASN A 41 5.20 -15.22 -15.13
CA ASN A 41 4.44 -16.37 -14.65
C ASN A 41 2.94 -16.09 -14.50
N TYR A 42 2.48 -14.88 -14.84
CA TYR A 42 1.08 -14.50 -14.74
C TYR A 42 0.24 -15.20 -15.81
N LYS A 43 -0.76 -15.98 -15.38
CA LYS A 43 -1.60 -16.81 -16.26
C LYS A 43 -2.95 -16.17 -16.64
N GLY A 44 -3.20 -14.94 -16.21
CA GLY A 44 -4.48 -14.25 -16.36
C GLY A 44 -5.19 -14.02 -15.03
N ASN A 45 -6.27 -13.24 -15.08
CA ASN A 45 -7.13 -13.01 -13.91
C ASN A 45 -7.91 -14.29 -13.59
N LYS A 46 -8.21 -14.49 -12.31
CA LYS A 46 -9.21 -15.51 -11.91
C LYS A 46 -10.65 -15.03 -12.08
N LYS A 47 -10.87 -13.71 -12.07
CA LYS A 47 -12.16 -13.05 -12.29
C LYS A 47 -11.95 -11.80 -13.11
N ASP A 48 -12.82 -11.57 -14.08
CA ASP A 48 -12.81 -10.31 -14.82
C ASP A 48 -13.43 -9.17 -14.00
N PHE A 49 -13.09 -7.92 -14.33
CA PHE A 49 -13.58 -6.76 -13.58
C PHE A 49 -15.12 -6.72 -13.51
N SER A 50 -15.81 -7.08 -14.59
CA SER A 50 -17.27 -7.14 -14.66
C SER A 50 -17.88 -8.16 -13.67
N GLU A 51 -17.16 -9.25 -13.37
CA GLU A 51 -17.60 -10.35 -12.49
C GLU A 51 -17.38 -10.05 -11.00
N LEU A 52 -16.59 -9.02 -10.69
CA LEU A 52 -16.34 -8.64 -9.30
C LEU A 52 -17.61 -7.99 -8.71
N PRO A 53 -18.01 -8.32 -7.46
CA PRO A 53 -19.04 -7.58 -6.76
C PRO A 53 -18.60 -6.13 -6.48
N LYS A 54 -19.56 -5.26 -6.14
CA LYS A 54 -19.22 -3.93 -5.58
C LYS A 54 -18.55 -4.05 -4.20
N ASP A 55 -19.03 -4.99 -3.39
CA ASP A 55 -18.50 -5.30 -2.07
C ASP A 55 -17.40 -6.37 -2.17
N LEU A 56 -16.15 -5.95 -1.98
CA LEU A 56 -14.99 -6.83 -2.03
C LEU A 56 -14.73 -7.58 -0.71
N CYS A 57 -15.51 -7.33 0.34
CA CYS A 57 -15.26 -7.93 1.66
C CYS A 57 -15.37 -9.45 1.63
N GLN A 58 -16.16 -10.01 0.70
CA GLN A 58 -16.26 -11.46 0.49
C GLN A 58 -14.95 -12.13 0.07
N PHE A 59 -13.95 -11.37 -0.36
CA PHE A 59 -12.62 -11.89 -0.71
C PHE A 59 -11.60 -11.74 0.43
N LEU A 60 -11.98 -11.10 1.54
CA LEU A 60 -11.09 -10.95 2.68
C LEU A 60 -11.32 -12.09 3.66
N ASP A 61 -10.21 -12.64 4.17
CA ASP A 61 -10.22 -13.65 5.21
C ASP A 61 -9.72 -13.03 6.52
N GLU A 62 -10.59 -13.04 7.53
CA GLU A 62 -10.28 -12.49 8.86
C GLU A 62 -9.05 -13.19 9.46
N ALA A 63 -8.97 -14.51 9.36
CA ALA A 63 -7.86 -15.28 9.93
C ALA A 63 -6.51 -14.90 9.30
N SER A 64 -6.48 -14.68 7.98
CA SER A 64 -5.30 -14.22 7.25
C SER A 64 -4.86 -12.81 7.67
N ILE A 65 -5.82 -11.91 7.91
CA ILE A 65 -5.52 -10.54 8.39
C ILE A 65 -4.98 -10.60 9.82
N LEU A 66 -5.65 -11.32 10.74
CA LEU A 66 -5.27 -11.41 12.15
C LEU A 66 -3.85 -11.96 12.36
N LYS A 67 -3.42 -12.93 11.54
CA LYS A 67 -2.04 -13.47 11.59
C LYS A 67 -0.96 -12.40 11.39
N GLY A 68 -1.29 -11.29 10.74
CA GLY A 68 -0.36 -10.18 10.53
C GLY A 68 -0.22 -9.23 11.72
N TYR A 69 -1.15 -9.26 12.68
CA TYR A 69 -1.26 -8.26 13.73
C TYR A 69 -1.22 -8.88 15.13
N ASP A 70 -0.12 -8.60 15.83
CA ASP A 70 0.02 -8.97 17.23
C ASP A 70 -1.03 -8.23 18.09
N ASN A 71 -1.61 -8.91 19.07
CA ASN A 71 -2.69 -8.40 19.94
C ASN A 71 -4.00 -8.02 19.23
N ALA A 72 -4.14 -8.30 17.93
CA ALA A 72 -5.41 -8.19 17.25
C ALA A 72 -6.36 -9.31 17.71
N THR A 73 -7.64 -8.98 17.77
CA THR A 73 -8.68 -9.81 18.41
C THR A 73 -9.85 -10.11 17.49
N SER A 74 -10.17 -9.19 16.59
CA SER A 74 -11.17 -9.39 15.54
C SER A 74 -10.92 -8.45 14.38
N VAL A 75 -11.50 -8.77 13.22
CA VAL A 75 -11.58 -7.85 12.08
C VAL A 75 -13.04 -7.58 11.75
N SER A 76 -13.42 -6.30 11.65
CA SER A 76 -14.74 -5.93 11.14
C SER A 76 -14.63 -5.45 9.69
N PHE A 77 -15.57 -5.88 8.85
CA PHE A 77 -15.61 -5.54 7.43
C PHE A 77 -16.75 -4.56 7.13
N ASN A 78 -16.47 -3.60 6.25
CA ASN A 78 -17.44 -2.62 5.79
C ASN A 78 -17.34 -2.45 4.27
N GLY A 79 -18.26 -3.08 3.55
CA GLY A 79 -18.38 -3.01 2.09
C GLY A 79 -19.26 -1.88 1.57
N LYS A 80 -19.69 -0.95 2.43
CA LYS A 80 -20.67 0.08 2.06
C LYS A 80 -19.96 1.38 1.66
N ASN A 81 -20.46 1.98 0.57
CA ASN A 81 -20.25 3.38 0.15
C ASN A 81 -19.03 3.68 -0.75
N SER A 82 -19.00 3.16 -1.98
CA SER A 82 -18.38 3.94 -3.06
C SER A 82 -19.21 3.91 -4.32
N PHE A 83 -19.54 5.10 -4.79
CA PHE A 83 -20.05 5.32 -6.13
C PHE A 83 -18.90 5.08 -7.12
N GLY A 84 -19.08 4.14 -8.05
CA GLY A 84 -18.17 3.88 -9.17
C GLY A 84 -17.13 2.78 -8.97
N ASN A 85 -16.65 2.55 -7.74
CA ASN A 85 -15.52 1.64 -7.50
C ASN A 85 -15.87 0.46 -6.59
N LYS A 86 -15.27 -0.70 -6.86
CA LYS A 86 -15.45 -1.91 -6.07
C LYS A 86 -14.47 -1.87 -4.89
N ASN A 87 -14.97 -1.98 -3.66
CA ASN A 87 -14.11 -1.85 -2.48
C ASN A 87 -14.58 -2.65 -1.27
N CYS A 88 -13.70 -2.71 -0.28
CA CYS A 88 -14.03 -3.06 1.08
C CYS A 88 -13.08 -2.35 2.03
N GLN A 89 -13.62 -1.80 3.12
CA GLN A 89 -12.84 -1.33 4.26
C GLN A 89 -12.85 -2.40 5.35
N PHE A 90 -11.78 -2.49 6.11
CA PHE A 90 -11.71 -3.39 7.26
C PHE A 90 -11.04 -2.70 8.44
N ASN A 91 -11.51 -2.99 9.66
CA ASN A 91 -10.90 -2.50 10.88
C ASN A 91 -10.29 -3.66 11.65
N VAL A 92 -9.00 -3.57 11.97
CA VAL A 92 -8.32 -4.51 12.86
C VAL A 92 -8.49 -4.01 14.28
N VAL A 93 -9.18 -4.78 15.12
CA VAL A 93 -9.47 -4.44 16.52
C VAL A 93 -8.44 -5.07 17.45
N PHE A 94 -7.83 -4.28 18.32
CA PHE A 94 -6.76 -4.71 19.21
C PHE A 94 -7.22 -4.79 20.67
N PHE A 95 -6.55 -5.64 21.45
CA PHE A 95 -6.70 -5.71 22.92
C PHE A 95 -8.13 -5.95 23.44
N ASN A 96 -8.99 -6.59 22.64
CA ASN A 96 -10.41 -6.80 22.92
C ASN A 96 -11.17 -5.49 23.19
N ASP A 97 -10.73 -4.38 22.61
CA ASP A 97 -11.30 -3.05 22.81
C ASP A 97 -11.77 -2.48 21.47
N GLN A 98 -13.09 -2.39 21.28
CA GLN A 98 -13.71 -1.90 20.04
C GLN A 98 -13.37 -0.43 19.72
N SER A 99 -12.84 0.34 20.68
CA SER A 99 -12.31 1.68 20.43
C SER A 99 -10.87 1.67 19.89
N GLN A 100 -10.14 0.58 20.09
CA GLN A 100 -8.75 0.41 19.65
C GLN A 100 -8.72 -0.32 18.31
N TYR A 101 -9.06 0.40 17.23
CA TYR A 101 -9.00 -0.17 15.90
C TYR A 101 -8.20 0.69 14.93
N ILE A 102 -7.66 0.04 13.90
CA ILE A 102 -7.01 0.72 12.79
C ILE A 102 -7.55 0.19 11.47
N MET A 103 -7.79 1.10 10.53
CA MET A 103 -8.48 0.83 9.29
C MET A 103 -7.50 0.49 8.15
N GLY A 104 -7.85 -0.53 7.38
CA GLY A 104 -7.31 -0.84 6.06
C GLY A 104 -8.40 -0.87 5.00
N SER A 105 -8.00 -1.09 3.76
CA SER A 105 -8.92 -1.20 2.64
C SER A 105 -8.36 -2.02 1.48
N ILE A 106 -9.28 -2.60 0.71
CA ILE A 106 -9.03 -3.10 -0.64
C ILE A 106 -9.93 -2.33 -1.61
N PHE A 107 -9.38 -2.01 -2.76
CA PHE A 107 -10.04 -1.18 -3.77
C PHE A 107 -9.63 -1.66 -5.15
N ILE A 108 -10.59 -1.84 -6.04
CA ILE A 108 -10.36 -2.27 -7.42
C ILE A 108 -10.98 -1.27 -8.37
N ASN A 109 -10.15 -0.77 -9.27
CA ASN A 109 -10.54 0.15 -10.33
C ASN A 109 -10.36 -0.48 -11.69
N GLU A 110 -11.35 -0.28 -12.54
CA GLU A 110 -11.21 -0.57 -13.96
C GLU A 110 -10.06 0.26 -14.53
N ASN A 111 -9.23 -0.39 -15.33
CA ASN A 111 -8.15 0.26 -16.03
C ASN A 111 -8.22 -0.24 -17.46
N THR A 112 -8.68 0.63 -18.36
CA THR A 112 -8.65 0.35 -19.80
C THR A 112 -7.19 0.26 -20.20
N ASN A 113 -6.71 -0.98 -20.44
CA ASN A 113 -5.31 -1.28 -20.73
C ASN A 113 -4.73 -0.29 -21.74
N SER A 114 -3.94 0.67 -21.26
CA SER A 114 -3.14 1.51 -22.13
C SER A 114 -1.94 0.70 -22.61
N ALA A 115 -1.58 0.85 -23.88
CA ALA A 115 -0.46 0.12 -24.50
C ALA A 115 0.91 0.39 -23.83
N ASN A 116 0.98 1.35 -22.91
CA ASN A 116 2.21 1.81 -22.24
C ASN A 116 2.06 1.77 -20.70
N TRP A 117 1.39 0.74 -20.17
CA TRP A 117 1.21 0.64 -18.73
C TRP A 117 2.53 0.35 -18.01
N GLU A 118 3.47 -0.34 -18.66
CA GLU A 118 4.80 -0.67 -18.15
C GLU A 118 5.58 0.62 -17.81
N GLU A 119 5.65 1.56 -18.75
CA GLU A 119 6.28 2.87 -18.56
C GLU A 119 5.64 3.63 -17.39
N SER A 120 4.31 3.60 -17.30
CA SER A 120 3.57 4.23 -16.19
C SER A 120 3.93 3.62 -14.83
N TRP A 121 4.16 2.31 -14.79
CA TRP A 121 4.52 1.59 -13.58
C TRP A 121 5.99 1.80 -13.18
N GLU A 122 6.90 1.87 -14.15
CA GLU A 122 8.28 2.27 -13.90
C GLU A 122 8.37 3.71 -13.37
N MET A 123 7.63 4.64 -13.98
CA MET A 123 7.52 6.02 -13.50
C MET A 123 7.03 6.08 -12.05
N LYS A 124 5.99 5.31 -11.69
CA LYS A 124 5.51 5.23 -10.30
C LYS A 124 6.62 4.76 -9.36
N LYS A 125 7.40 3.73 -9.74
CA LYS A 125 8.51 3.24 -8.93
C LYS A 125 9.63 4.27 -8.77
N LYS A 126 10.02 4.96 -9.85
CA LYS A 126 11.12 5.95 -9.82
C LYS A 126 10.75 7.23 -9.08
N ARG A 127 9.48 7.61 -9.11
CA ARG A 127 8.96 8.83 -8.44
C ARG A 127 9.06 8.76 -6.92
N PHE A 128 9.02 7.58 -6.31
CA PHE A 128 8.95 7.42 -4.86
C PHE A 128 10.09 6.56 -4.31
N LYS A 129 10.76 7.05 -3.26
CA LYS A 129 11.86 6.37 -2.57
C LYS A 129 11.38 5.10 -1.87
N SER A 130 10.20 5.17 -1.24
CA SER A 130 9.59 4.07 -0.48
C SER A 130 8.93 2.99 -1.34
N VAL A 131 8.92 3.14 -2.67
CA VAL A 131 8.30 2.15 -3.55
C VAL A 131 9.28 1.02 -3.88
N GLN A 132 8.80 -0.22 -3.89
CA GLN A 132 9.57 -1.41 -4.24
C GLN A 132 8.71 -2.34 -5.11
N TYR A 133 9.32 -3.05 -6.06
CA TYR A 133 8.62 -4.10 -6.78
C TYR A 133 8.33 -5.29 -5.87
N VAL A 134 7.21 -5.96 -6.12
CA VAL A 134 6.80 -7.20 -5.47
C VAL A 134 6.66 -8.27 -6.53
N LYS A 135 7.41 -9.36 -6.38
CA LYS A 135 7.42 -10.46 -7.36
C LYS A 135 6.18 -11.33 -7.21
N ASN A 136 5.79 -11.98 -8.32
CA ASN A 136 4.77 -13.04 -8.36
C ASN A 136 3.37 -12.61 -7.88
N LEU A 137 2.94 -11.38 -8.17
CA LEU A 137 1.59 -10.89 -7.92
C LEU A 137 1.07 -10.15 -9.16
N GLY A 138 -0.06 -10.60 -9.72
CA GLY A 138 -0.64 -10.02 -10.94
C GLY A 138 0.35 -10.00 -12.12
N MET A 139 0.14 -9.08 -13.06
CA MET A 139 1.09 -8.77 -14.14
C MET A 139 2.31 -8.03 -13.62
N ALA A 140 2.13 -7.22 -12.57
CA ALA A 140 3.17 -6.49 -11.86
C ALA A 140 2.61 -6.06 -10.50
N ALA A 141 3.48 -5.85 -9.51
CA ALA A 141 3.06 -5.29 -8.23
C ALA A 141 4.12 -4.36 -7.64
N ILE A 142 3.67 -3.32 -6.96
CA ILE A 142 4.51 -2.36 -6.24
C ILE A 142 3.99 -2.17 -4.82
N TRP A 143 4.92 -2.16 -3.87
CA TRP A 143 4.67 -1.80 -2.48
C TRP A 143 5.17 -0.38 -2.24
N ASN A 144 4.32 0.52 -1.75
CA ASN A 144 4.71 1.81 -1.22
C ASN A 144 4.72 1.74 0.31
N GLY A 145 5.92 1.66 0.91
CA GLY A 145 6.08 1.52 2.36
C GLY A 145 5.56 2.71 3.15
N LYS A 146 5.70 3.94 2.62
CA LYS A 146 5.22 5.15 3.32
C LYS A 146 3.69 5.22 3.36
N GLN A 147 3.04 4.83 2.28
CA GLN A 147 1.58 4.79 2.16
C GLN A 147 0.97 3.49 2.70
N ARG A 148 1.80 2.48 3.02
CA ARG A 148 1.38 1.12 3.40
C ARG A 148 0.42 0.51 2.38
N LYS A 149 0.72 0.73 1.11
CA LYS A 149 -0.16 0.40 -0.02
C LYS A 149 0.53 -0.53 -1.00
N LEU A 150 -0.09 -1.66 -1.26
CA LEU A 150 0.25 -2.59 -2.33
C LEU A 150 -0.65 -2.29 -3.53
N GLU A 151 -0.07 -1.92 -4.66
CA GLU A 151 -0.76 -1.82 -5.95
C GLU A 151 -0.39 -3.04 -6.80
N ILE A 152 -1.38 -3.66 -7.42
CA ILE A 152 -1.23 -4.85 -8.26
C ILE A 152 -1.87 -4.57 -9.62
N LYS A 153 -1.09 -4.66 -10.69
CA LYS A 153 -1.56 -4.59 -12.07
C LYS A 153 -2.21 -5.91 -12.43
N MET A 154 -3.45 -5.85 -12.86
CA MET A 154 -4.20 -6.98 -13.41
C MET A 154 -4.57 -6.68 -14.86
N LYS A 155 -5.02 -7.70 -15.60
CA LYS A 155 -5.49 -7.48 -16.97
C LYS A 155 -6.84 -6.76 -16.92
N GLY A 156 -6.91 -5.51 -17.36
CA GLY A 156 -8.15 -4.72 -17.41
C GLY A 156 -8.58 -4.03 -16.10
N TYR A 157 -7.83 -4.20 -15.01
CA TYR A 157 -8.07 -3.47 -13.75
C TYR A 157 -6.80 -3.40 -12.90
N ASP A 158 -6.81 -2.54 -11.88
CA ASP A 158 -5.76 -2.46 -10.87
C ASP A 158 -6.37 -2.72 -9.49
N ALA A 159 -5.71 -3.56 -8.68
CA ALA A 159 -6.09 -3.78 -7.29
C ALA A 159 -5.15 -3.01 -6.35
N MET A 160 -5.71 -2.36 -5.34
CA MET A 160 -5.00 -1.58 -4.35
C MET A 160 -5.38 -2.07 -2.96
N ILE A 161 -4.39 -2.45 -2.16
CA ILE A 161 -4.58 -2.91 -0.78
C ILE A 161 -3.80 -1.96 0.12
N THR A 162 -4.51 -1.24 0.99
CA THR A 162 -3.91 -0.42 2.04
C THR A 162 -4.05 -1.15 3.36
N VAL A 163 -2.94 -1.40 4.04
CA VAL A 163 -2.94 -2.10 5.33
C VAL A 163 -2.64 -1.14 6.47
N PRO A 164 -3.29 -1.30 7.63
CA PRO A 164 -3.01 -0.46 8.78
C PRO A 164 -1.62 -0.76 9.38
N PRO A 165 -1.02 0.21 10.10
CA PRO A 165 0.10 -0.06 11.01
C PRO A 165 -0.22 -1.11 12.07
N LYS A 166 0.83 -1.59 12.75
CA LYS A 166 0.70 -2.37 13.98
C LYS A 166 0.44 -1.48 15.19
N MET A 167 0.00 -2.10 16.29
CA MET A 167 -0.01 -1.48 17.62
C MET A 167 1.05 -2.15 18.50
N SER A 168 1.95 -1.37 19.07
CA SER A 168 2.93 -1.84 20.08
C SER A 168 2.33 -1.90 21.49
N GLY A 169 1.20 -1.23 21.70
CA GLY A 169 0.46 -1.18 22.97
C GLY A 169 -0.87 -0.45 22.82
N LYS A 170 -1.66 -0.39 23.89
CA LYS A 170 -2.93 0.37 23.89
C LYS A 170 -2.65 1.84 23.57
N ASN A 171 -3.37 2.39 22.59
CA ASN A 171 -3.19 3.74 22.07
C ASN A 171 -1.77 4.04 21.52
N GLN A 172 -0.97 3.00 21.22
CA GLN A 172 0.39 3.16 20.71
C GLN A 172 0.52 2.53 19.32
N ILE A 173 0.43 3.37 18.30
CA ILE A 173 0.59 2.97 16.90
C ILE A 173 2.08 2.90 16.55
N ASP A 174 2.49 1.77 16.00
CA ASP A 174 3.82 1.59 15.43
C ASP A 174 3.77 1.86 13.92
N ASN A 175 4.24 3.04 13.54
CA ASN A 175 4.35 3.45 12.14
C ASN A 175 5.65 3.00 11.46
N ASN A 176 6.59 2.44 12.21
CA ASN A 176 7.92 2.07 11.71
C ASN A 176 8.00 0.61 11.30
N THR A 177 7.16 -0.26 11.87
CA THR A 177 7.10 -1.66 11.47
C THR A 177 6.64 -1.79 10.02
N ASP A 178 7.42 -2.52 9.22
CA ASP A 178 7.03 -2.87 7.86
C ASP A 178 5.87 -3.86 7.89
N VAL A 179 4.81 -3.53 7.14
CA VAL A 179 3.56 -4.29 7.03
C VAL A 179 3.37 -4.82 5.61
N LYS A 180 4.41 -4.78 4.77
CA LYS A 180 4.42 -5.32 3.40
C LYS A 180 3.92 -6.76 3.33
N ASP A 181 4.41 -7.62 4.22
CA ASP A 181 4.06 -9.05 4.20
C ASP A 181 2.59 -9.30 4.54
N ILE A 182 1.99 -8.43 5.36
CA ILE A 182 0.56 -8.46 5.65
C ILE A 182 -0.23 -8.14 4.38
N ALA A 183 0.16 -7.07 3.66
CA ALA A 183 -0.50 -6.72 2.40
C ALA A 183 -0.39 -7.84 1.37
N ILE A 184 0.77 -8.50 1.25
CA ILE A 184 0.99 -9.64 0.36
C ILE A 184 0.14 -10.84 0.78
N ALA A 185 0.03 -11.13 2.08
CA ALA A 185 -0.77 -12.22 2.60
C ALA A 185 -2.26 -12.02 2.30
N ILE A 186 -2.78 -10.82 2.58
CA ILE A 186 -4.17 -10.43 2.23
C ILE A 186 -4.40 -10.56 0.74
N ALA A 187 -3.45 -10.09 -0.06
CA ALA A 187 -3.52 -10.22 -1.49
C ALA A 187 -3.71 -11.71 -1.86
N LYS A 188 -2.80 -12.59 -1.44
CA LYS A 188 -2.83 -14.02 -1.78
C LYS A 188 -4.10 -14.73 -1.30
N SER A 189 -4.70 -14.30 -0.19
CA SER A 189 -5.96 -14.89 0.29
C SER A 189 -7.18 -14.51 -0.55
N THR A 190 -7.13 -13.39 -1.29
CA THR A 190 -8.29 -12.92 -2.09
C THR A 190 -8.65 -13.82 -3.27
N ASN A 191 -7.73 -14.67 -3.71
CA ASN A 191 -7.90 -15.54 -4.87
C ASN A 191 -8.28 -14.78 -6.17
N LEU A 192 -7.83 -13.53 -6.32
CA LEU A 192 -8.06 -12.70 -7.51
C LEU A 192 -7.03 -12.92 -8.64
N PHE A 193 -5.89 -13.54 -8.30
CA PHE A 193 -4.73 -13.81 -9.16
C PHE A 193 -4.24 -15.24 -8.99
#